data_AF-A0A317NSK1-F1
#
_entry.id   AF-A0A317NSK1-F1
#
_cell.length_a   1.000
_cell.length_b   1.000
_cell.length_c   1.000
_cell.angle_alpha   90.00
_cell.angle_beta   90.00
_cell.angle_gamma   90.00
#
_symmetry.space_group_name_H-M   'P 1'
#
loop_
_entity.id
_entity.type
_entity.pdbx_description
1 polymer ?
#
loop_
_entity_poly.entity_id
_entity_poly.type
_entity_poly.pdbx_seq_one_letter_code
_entity_poly.pdbx_strand_id
1 'polypeptide(L)'
;MDIGRVGTSIPELPRGLVDPRPVVVAGFVAWLVAAVLAWVNPAWSEARPVCAMGLVVGALGVSIWLAQRRSARRGDKGAQVGLPTD
;
A
#
# COMPACT_ATOMS: atom_id res chain seq x y z
N MET A 1 -1.74 -27.95 37.30
CA MET A 1 -0.75 -26.96 36.84
C MET A 1 -1.53 -25.95 36.00
N ASP A 2 -1.91 -24.84 36.64
CA ASP A 2 -2.76 -23.81 36.06
C ASP A 2 -1.88 -22.89 35.21
N ILE A 3 -1.95 -23.01 33.88
CA ILE A 3 -1.26 -22.10 32.99
C ILE A 3 -2.14 -20.85 32.91
N GLY A 4 -1.90 -19.89 33.79
CA GLY A 4 -2.67 -18.65 33.88
C GLY A 4 -2.89 -18.02 32.50
N ARG A 5 -4.14 -17.69 32.17
CA ARG A 5 -4.50 -17.04 30.90
C ARG A 5 -3.63 -15.79 30.70
N VAL A 6 -2.73 -15.84 29.72
CA VAL A 6 -2.11 -14.63 29.18
C VAL A 6 -3.23 -13.88 28.47
N GLY A 7 -3.75 -12.82 29.11
CA GLY A 7 -4.63 -11.89 28.42
C GLY A 7 -3.83 -11.24 27.31
N THR A 8 -4.01 -11.67 26.07
CA THR A 8 -3.34 -11.07 24.91
C THR A 8 -4.10 -9.80 24.54
N SER A 9 -4.01 -8.76 25.38
CA SER A 9 -4.40 -7.41 24.99
C SER A 9 -3.39 -6.93 23.95
N ILE A 10 -3.63 -7.24 22.68
CA ILE A 10 -2.78 -6.77 21.59
C ILE A 10 -2.91 -5.24 21.56
N PRO A 11 -1.82 -4.48 21.71
CA PRO A 11 -1.88 -3.04 21.59
C PRO A 11 -2.35 -2.67 20.18
N GLU A 12 -3.46 -1.95 20.07
CA GLU A 12 -3.90 -1.44 18.78
C GLU A 12 -2.85 -0.49 18.21
N LEU A 13 -2.28 -0.83 17.05
CA LEU A 13 -1.35 0.07 16.37
C LEU A 13 -2.11 1.35 15.96
N PRO A 14 -1.46 2.52 16.04
CA PRO A 14 -2.05 3.76 15.57
C PRO A 14 -2.56 3.61 14.14
N ARG A 15 -3.81 4.03 13.87
CA ARG A 15 -4.47 3.86 12.55
C ARG A 15 -3.62 4.31 11.36
N GLY A 16 -2.73 5.30 11.55
CA GLY A 16 -1.81 5.79 10.52
C GLY A 16 -0.66 4.83 10.16
N LEU A 17 -0.26 3.93 11.06
CA LEU A 17 0.75 2.89 10.77
C LEU A 17 0.16 1.66 10.07
N VAL A 18 -1.16 1.47 10.18
CA VAL A 18 -1.85 0.28 9.66
C VAL A 18 -2.53 0.55 8.31
N ASP A 19 -2.75 1.82 7.95
CA ASP A 19 -3.32 2.17 6.65
C ASP A 19 -2.24 2.13 5.56
N PRO A 20 -2.32 1.20 4.57
CA PRO A 20 -1.35 1.15 3.48
C PRO A 20 -1.53 2.30 2.45
N ARG A 21 -2.66 3.03 2.50
CA ARG A 21 -2.99 4.12 1.57
C ARG A 21 -1.90 5.18 1.41
N PRO A 22 -1.39 5.81 2.49
CA PRO A 22 -0.37 6.85 2.36
C PRO A 22 0.88 6.34 1.64
N VAL A 23 1.30 5.10 1.91
CA VAL A 23 2.52 4.53 1.33
C VAL A 23 2.37 4.31 -0.18
N VAL A 24 1.26 3.70 -0.61
CA VAL A 24 1.01 3.43 -2.05
C VAL A 24 0.91 4.73 -2.84
N VAL A 25 0.17 5.71 -2.31
CA VAL A 25 0.01 7.02 -2.98
C VAL A 25 1.34 7.78 -3.02
N ALA A 26 2.07 7.83 -1.90
CA ALA A 26 3.36 8.51 -1.84
C ALA A 26 4.38 7.88 -2.81
N GLY A 27 4.44 6.54 -2.88
CA GLY A 27 5.31 5.84 -3.83
C GLY A 27 4.96 6.14 -5.28
N PHE A 28 3.68 6.13 -5.65
CA PHE A 28 3.25 6.47 -7.01
C PHE A 28 3.58 7.92 -7.38
N VAL A 29 3.30 8.87 -6.49
CA VAL A 29 3.62 10.30 -6.70
C VAL A 29 5.13 10.51 -6.84
N ALA A 30 5.94 9.84 -6.01
CA ALA A 30 7.39 9.92 -6.10
C ALA A 30 7.91 9.44 -7.46
N TRP A 31 7.39 8.33 -7.99
CA TRP A 31 7.73 7.84 -9.32
C TRP A 31 7.27 8.75 -10.44
N LEU A 32 6.12 9.40 -10.29
CA LEU A 32 5.62 10.37 -11.25
C LEU A 32 6.52 11.61 -11.32
N VAL A 33 6.97 12.11 -10.17
CA VAL A 33 7.96 13.19 -10.10
C VAL A 33 9.28 12.75 -10.73
N ALA A 34 9.80 11.56 -10.39
CA ALA A 34 11.04 11.04 -10.95
C ALA A 34 10.97 10.89 -12.48
N ALA A 35 9.85 10.39 -13.00
CA ALA A 35 9.60 10.29 -14.44
C ALA A 35 9.60 11.67 -15.11
N VAL A 36 8.92 12.68 -14.53
CA VAL A 36 8.96 14.04 -15.07
C VAL A 36 10.40 14.56 -15.14
N LEU A 37 11.18 14.39 -14.07
CA LEU A 37 12.58 14.84 -14.04
C LEU A 37 13.45 14.11 -15.07
N ALA A 38 13.27 12.80 -15.26
CA ALA A 38 14.03 12.01 -16.23
C ALA A 38 13.71 12.36 -17.70
N TRP A 39 12.51 12.90 -17.97
CA TRP A 39 12.15 13.38 -19.31
C TRP A 39 12.56 14.82 -19.56
N VAL A 40 12.51 15.69 -18.55
CA VAL A 40 12.94 17.10 -18.67
C VAL A 40 14.46 17.24 -18.72
N ASN A 41 15.20 16.37 -18.03
CA ASN A 41 16.67 16.39 -18.01
C ASN A 41 17.27 15.32 -18.95
N PRO A 42 17.90 15.71 -20.07
CA PRO A 42 18.57 14.76 -20.98
C PRO A 42 19.67 13.93 -20.31
N ALA A 43 20.33 14.45 -19.27
CA ALA A 43 21.36 13.73 -18.53
C ALA A 43 20.82 12.50 -17.79
N TRP A 44 19.50 12.39 -17.63
CA TRP A 44 18.83 11.29 -16.93
C TRP A 44 18.11 10.34 -17.91
N SER A 45 18.51 10.30 -19.19
CA SER A 45 17.93 9.41 -20.20
C SER A 45 17.92 7.94 -19.78
N GLU A 46 19.00 7.50 -19.15
CA GLU A 46 19.17 6.12 -18.68
C GLU A 46 18.23 5.75 -17.54
N ALA A 47 17.73 6.74 -16.80
CA ALA A 47 16.77 6.52 -15.70
C ALA A 47 15.32 6.39 -16.21
N ARG A 48 15.03 6.74 -17.47
CA ARG A 48 13.68 6.73 -18.04
C ARG A 48 13.00 5.36 -17.99
N PRO A 49 13.66 4.24 -18.39
CA PRO A 49 13.03 2.92 -18.34
C PRO A 49 12.68 2.53 -16.90
N VAL A 50 13.55 2.85 -15.94
CA VAL A 50 13.33 2.58 -14.50
C VAL A 50 12.16 3.41 -13.98
N CYS A 51 12.10 4.70 -14.32
CA CYS A 51 10.97 5.56 -13.96
C CYS A 51 9.64 5.07 -14.55
N ALA A 52 9.65 4.59 -15.80
CA ALA A 52 8.48 4.00 -16.44
C ALA A 52 8.02 2.72 -15.71
N MET A 53 8.95 1.84 -15.32
CA MET A 53 8.60 0.65 -14.55
C MET A 53 8.06 1.01 -13.17
N GLY A 54 8.61 2.03 -12.52
CA GLY A 54 8.08 2.57 -11.28
C GLY A 54 6.63 3.03 -11.38
N LEU A 55 6.27 3.71 -12.49
CA LEU A 55 4.89 4.08 -12.79
C LEU A 55 3.98 2.87 -13.02
N VAL A 56 4.44 1.86 -13.75
CA VAL A 56 3.68 0.61 -13.99
C VAL A 56 3.40 -0.11 -12.67
N VAL A 57 4.43 -0.27 -11.83
CA VAL A 57 4.30 -0.93 -10.52
C VAL A 57 3.39 -0.11 -9.60
N GLY A 58 3.52 1.21 -9.59
CA GLY A 58 2.66 2.08 -8.78
C GLY A 58 1.20 2.03 -9.24
N ALA A 59 0.92 2.01 -10.54
CA ALA A 59 -0.42 1.84 -11.09
C ALA A 59 -1.00 0.46 -10.71
N LEU A 60 -0.18 -0.60 -10.75
CA LEU A 60 -0.57 -1.92 -10.27
C LEU A 60 -0.93 -1.88 -8.78
N GLY A 61 -0.09 -1.28 -7.93
CA GLY A 61 -0.37 -1.14 -6.50
C GLY A 61 -1.67 -0.39 -6.21
N VAL A 62 -1.91 0.74 -6.89
CA VAL A 62 -3.15 1.53 -6.77
C VAL A 62 -4.37 0.72 -7.23
N SER A 63 -4.26 -0.01 -8.34
CA SER A 63 -5.39 -0.82 -8.86
C SER A 63 -5.76 -1.97 -7.93
N ILE A 64 -4.78 -2.67 -7.36
CA ILE A 64 -4.99 -3.71 -6.34
C ILE A 64 -5.70 -3.10 -5.14
N TRP A 65 -5.22 -1.96 -4.63
CA TRP A 65 -5.85 -1.29 -3.50
C TRP A 65 -7.31 -0.89 -3.79
N LEU A 66 -7.60 -0.36 -4.98
CA LEU A 66 -8.96 -0.01 -5.39
C LEU A 66 -9.87 -1.23 -5.45
N ALA A 67 -9.37 -2.36 -5.96
CA ALA A 67 -10.08 -3.62 -6.00
C ALA A 67 -10.40 -4.12 -4.57
N GLN A 68 -9.40 -4.14 -3.69
CA GLN A 68 -9.57 -4.49 -2.27
C GLN A 68 -10.60 -3.59 -1.59
N ARG A 69 -10.51 -2.27 -1.78
CA ARG A 69 -11.46 -1.31 -1.21
C ARG A 69 -12.88 -1.51 -1.75
N ARG A 70 -13.03 -1.89 -3.02
CA ARG A 70 -14.34 -2.20 -3.62
C ARG A 70 -14.95 -3.46 -3.03
N SER A 71 -14.18 -4.54 -2.90
CA SER A 71 -14.64 -5.80 -2.30
C SER A 71 -14.98 -5.64 -0.81
N ALA A 72 -14.19 -4.88 -0.05
CA ALA A 72 -14.48 -4.57 1.35
C ALA A 72 -15.80 -3.81 1.52
N ARG A 73 -16.09 -2.81 0.67
CA ARG A 73 -17.37 -2.09 0.69
C ARG A 73 -18.57 -2.95 0.28
N ARG A 74 -18.34 -4.03 -0.47
CA ARG A 74 -19.40 -4.95 -0.94
C ARG A 74 -19.65 -6.11 0.02
N GLY A 75 -18.80 -6.29 1.03
CA GLY A 75 -18.88 -7.45 1.93
C GLY A 75 -18.58 -8.78 1.21
N ASP A 76 -17.70 -8.76 0.20
CA ASP A 76 -17.29 -10.00 -0.49
C ASP A 76 -16.67 -10.98 0.51
N LYS A 77 -16.97 -12.28 0.36
CA LYS A 77 -16.49 -13.36 1.24
C LYS A 77 -14.95 -13.43 1.35
N GLY A 78 -14.22 -12.90 0.35
CA GLY A 78 -12.76 -12.83 0.33
C GLY A 78 -12.18 -11.48 0.75
N ALA A 79 -13.02 -10.55 1.23
CA ALA A 79 -12.53 -9.28 1.75
C ALA A 79 -11.75 -9.55 3.04
N GLN A 80 -10.56 -8.94 3.17
CA GLN A 80 -9.82 -8.93 4.44
C GLN A 80 -10.63 -8.14 5.46
N VAL A 81 -11.45 -8.86 6.20
CA VAL A 81 -11.96 -8.43 7.50
C VAL A 81 -10.81 -8.62 8.49
N GLY A 82 -10.53 -7.59 9.30
CA GLY A 82 -9.51 -7.68 10.33
C GLY A 82 -9.75 -8.89 11.24
N LEU A 83 -8.71 -9.31 11.97
CA LEU A 83 -8.82 -10.40 12.93
C LEU A 83 -9.99 -10.12 13.90
N PRO A 84 -10.91 -11.08 14.11
CA PRO A 84 -11.94 -10.96 15.13
C PRO A 84 -11.30 -10.79 16.51
N THR A 85 -11.86 -9.92 17.34
CA THR A 85 -11.34 -9.59 18.69
C THR A 85 -12.18 -10.18 19.82
N ASP A 86 -13.05 -11.14 19.50
CA ASP A 86 -13.91 -11.89 20.41
C ASP A 86 -13.20 -13.07 21.11
#